data_AF-A0A516GLG6-F1
#
_entry.id   AF-A0A516GLG6-F1
#
_cell.length_a   1.000
_cell.length_b   1.000
_cell.length_c   1.000
_cell.angle_alpha   90.00
_cell.angle_beta   90.00
_cell.angle_gamma   90.00
#
_symmetry.space_group_name_H-M   'P 1'
#
loop_
_entity.id
_entity.type
_entity.pdbx_description
1 polymer ?
#
loop_
_entity_poly.entity_id
_entity_poly.type
_entity_poly.pdbx_seq_one_letter_code
_entity_poly.pdbx_strand_id
1 'polypeptide(L)'
;MNQEITFERLEHLTTRITDRLPHVSSENDYWMVRADGGEYYNDFLYHNYIGINWNEVSLEDIEKCKANTEEIKQLLRDKLDPKNYPNDELSNKQIGTWAGQLSRFYNKMKINDYVLVPSEGSQSFLVGRIKGEAYEETQEQLDDLRAASQYKTSNYFKRYPIKWIGKFNRQEADSALYKIIYSHTTLTNINEYRKYINRALFPAYISDDKLHLTFTVNRSEDIKSKSLGEFVYKFSEINQLIHEDNSPDTRINVQSPGIIEMIFEHAPEALISIVVILATSNIIIGGELSIGKFKYKTDGLLKILSDVKNSKLTHDDKKLDNIKKAVELSEELQLPISELDIEIPQSIVDRLDQEFYDSQEELDKSEE
;
A
#
# COMPACT_ATOMS: atom_id res chain seq x y z
N MET A 1 -31.19 15.19 21.87
CA MET A 1 -31.44 15.16 20.42
C MET A 1 -30.24 15.61 19.60
N ASN A 2 -29.60 16.77 19.85
CA ASN A 2 -28.44 17.20 19.03
C ASN A 2 -27.10 16.45 19.27
N GLN A 3 -26.92 15.72 20.39
CA GLN A 3 -25.61 15.15 20.77
C GLN A 3 -25.36 13.76 20.19
N GLU A 4 -26.37 12.90 20.25
CA GLU A 4 -26.40 11.58 19.60
C GLU A 4 -26.12 11.73 18.10
N ILE A 5 -26.74 12.76 17.49
CA ILE A 5 -26.57 13.11 16.07
C ILE A 5 -25.12 13.45 15.72
N THR A 6 -24.32 14.06 16.61
CA THR A 6 -22.93 14.44 16.29
C THR A 6 -21.98 13.24 16.32
N PHE A 7 -22.15 12.31 17.26
CA PHE A 7 -21.32 11.11 17.36
C PHE A 7 -21.68 10.08 16.28
N GLU A 8 -22.97 9.86 16.03
CA GLU A 8 -23.45 9.01 14.93
C GLU A 8 -22.96 9.52 13.57
N ARG A 9 -22.90 10.85 13.38
CA ARG A 9 -22.31 11.45 12.17
C ARG A 9 -20.83 11.14 12.02
N LEU A 10 -20.07 11.16 13.11
CA LEU A 10 -18.65 10.80 13.09
C LEU A 10 -18.47 9.32 12.75
N GLU A 11 -19.22 8.42 13.39
CA GLU A 11 -19.17 6.99 13.10
C GLU A 11 -19.56 6.68 11.64
N HIS A 12 -20.62 7.32 11.14
CA HIS A 12 -21.04 7.16 9.76
C HIS A 12 -19.97 7.67 8.77
N LEU A 13 -19.40 8.86 9.01
CA LEU A 13 -18.32 9.42 8.21
C LEU A 13 -17.11 8.48 8.18
N THR A 14 -16.65 8.00 9.33
CA THR A 14 -15.46 7.15 9.40
C THR A 14 -15.70 5.75 8.84
N THR A 15 -16.91 5.22 8.93
CA THR A 15 -17.31 3.98 8.24
C THR A 15 -17.20 4.14 6.73
N ARG A 16 -17.76 5.22 6.16
CA ARG A 16 -17.64 5.49 4.71
C ARG A 16 -16.18 5.64 4.26
N ILE A 17 -15.34 6.31 5.05
CA ILE A 17 -13.90 6.44 4.76
C ILE A 17 -13.23 5.07 4.79
N THR A 18 -13.52 4.26 5.81
CA THR A 18 -12.97 2.90 5.97
C THR A 18 -13.27 2.05 4.76
N ASP A 19 -14.54 2.00 4.31
CA ASP A 19 -14.98 1.20 3.16
C ASP A 19 -14.30 1.60 1.85
N ARG A 20 -13.86 2.85 1.75
CA ARG A 20 -13.20 3.38 0.55
C ARG A 20 -11.68 3.17 0.58
N LEU A 21 -11.07 2.79 1.73
CA LEU A 21 -9.63 2.55 1.84
C LEU A 21 -9.19 1.34 1.01
N PRO A 22 -7.90 1.27 0.61
CA PRO A 22 -7.36 0.06 0.00
C PRO A 22 -7.48 -1.13 0.97
N HIS A 23 -8.19 -2.19 0.55
CA HIS A 23 -8.22 -3.46 1.25
C HIS A 23 -7.17 -4.41 0.67
N VAL A 24 -6.23 -4.82 1.51
CA VAL A 24 -5.17 -5.76 1.15
C VAL A 24 -5.37 -7.04 1.93
N SER A 25 -5.72 -8.13 1.24
CA SER A 25 -5.96 -9.43 1.89
C SER A 25 -4.65 -10.21 2.07
N SER A 26 -4.48 -10.80 3.25
CA SER A 26 -3.33 -11.66 3.59
C SER A 26 -3.33 -13.02 2.90
N GLU A 27 -4.43 -13.41 2.26
CA GLU A 27 -4.53 -14.65 1.48
C GLU A 27 -3.81 -14.55 0.13
N ASN A 28 -3.55 -13.33 -0.35
CA ASN A 28 -2.85 -13.13 -1.62
C ASN A 28 -1.34 -13.19 -1.42
N ASP A 29 -0.67 -13.93 -2.31
CA ASP A 29 0.78 -14.06 -2.30
C ASP A 29 1.46 -12.84 -2.93
N TYR A 30 2.71 -12.61 -2.57
CA TYR A 30 3.58 -11.56 -3.10
C TYR A 30 4.75 -12.23 -3.81
N TRP A 31 4.98 -11.81 -5.05
CA TRP A 31 6.01 -12.37 -5.92
C TRP A 31 6.94 -11.26 -6.41
N MET A 32 8.25 -11.47 -6.29
CA MET A 32 9.21 -10.65 -7.03
C MET A 32 9.46 -11.28 -8.39
N VAL A 33 9.26 -10.50 -9.45
CA VAL A 33 9.55 -10.89 -10.83
C VAL A 33 10.58 -9.95 -11.44
N ARG A 34 11.76 -10.47 -11.77
CA ARG A 34 12.83 -9.66 -12.38
C ARG A 34 12.60 -9.52 -13.88
N ALA A 35 12.60 -8.28 -14.33
CA ALA A 35 12.56 -7.92 -15.74
C ALA A 35 13.96 -7.97 -16.39
N ASP A 36 14.68 -9.09 -16.23
CA ASP A 36 16.05 -9.31 -16.71
C ASP A 36 17.04 -8.18 -16.35
N GLY A 37 17.39 -8.08 -15.07
CA GLY A 37 18.22 -6.97 -14.58
C GLY A 37 17.52 -5.59 -14.57
N GLY A 38 16.24 -5.53 -14.98
CA GLY A 38 15.46 -4.30 -15.09
C GLY A 38 15.30 -3.80 -16.53
N GLU A 39 15.87 -4.51 -17.50
CA GLU A 39 15.86 -4.14 -18.91
C GLU A 39 14.45 -4.13 -19.51
N TYR A 40 13.59 -5.07 -19.12
CA TYR A 40 12.19 -5.15 -19.57
C TYR A 40 11.21 -4.42 -18.64
N TYR A 41 11.70 -3.59 -17.71
CA TYR A 41 10.85 -2.90 -16.73
C TYR A 41 9.79 -2.01 -17.40
N ASN A 42 10.22 -1.20 -18.37
CA ASN A 42 9.32 -0.32 -19.12
C ASN A 42 8.33 -1.11 -19.98
N ASP A 43 8.77 -2.20 -20.59
CA ASP A 43 7.92 -3.06 -21.39
C ASP A 43 6.80 -3.68 -20.55
N PHE A 44 7.14 -4.23 -19.38
CA PHE A 44 6.16 -4.75 -18.42
C PHE A 44 5.17 -3.66 -17.97
N LEU A 45 5.69 -2.46 -17.66
CA LEU A 45 4.88 -1.32 -17.23
C LEU A 45 3.88 -0.90 -18.32
N TYR A 46 4.36 -0.57 -19.52
CA TYR A 46 3.54 0.02 -20.57
C TYR A 46 2.55 -0.97 -21.21
N HIS A 47 2.88 -2.26 -21.21
CA HIS A 47 2.00 -3.29 -21.76
C HIS A 47 1.25 -4.11 -20.70
N ASN A 48 1.31 -3.70 -19.42
CA ASN A 48 0.50 -4.27 -18.34
C ASN A 48 0.64 -5.79 -18.20
N TYR A 49 1.88 -6.27 -18.20
CA TYR A 49 2.15 -7.70 -18.04
C TYR A 49 3.45 -7.95 -17.26
N ILE A 50 3.60 -9.18 -16.79
CA ILE A 50 4.91 -9.75 -16.43
C ILE A 50 5.09 -11.05 -17.19
N GLY A 51 6.34 -11.36 -17.54
CA GLY A 51 6.67 -12.59 -18.27
C GLY A 51 7.85 -13.34 -17.68
N ILE A 52 8.01 -14.58 -18.14
CA ILE A 52 9.12 -15.45 -17.77
C ILE A 52 9.67 -16.15 -19.03
N ASN A 53 10.98 -16.39 -19.07
CA ASN A 53 11.69 -16.98 -20.22
C ASN A 53 11.47 -18.52 -20.33
N TRP A 54 12.39 -19.22 -21.01
CA TRP A 54 12.34 -20.65 -21.38
C TRP A 54 11.23 -20.93 -22.36
N ASN A 55 11.22 -20.21 -23.48
CA ASN A 55 10.19 -20.26 -24.51
C ASN A 55 10.04 -21.63 -25.17
N GLU A 56 11.05 -22.49 -25.07
CA GLU A 56 11.01 -23.88 -25.53
C GLU A 56 9.98 -24.73 -24.77
N VAL A 57 9.63 -24.32 -23.54
CA VAL A 57 8.63 -24.96 -22.69
C VAL A 57 7.35 -24.11 -22.71
N SER A 58 6.26 -24.67 -23.24
CA SER A 58 4.96 -24.00 -23.26
C SER A 58 4.21 -24.16 -21.94
N LEU A 59 3.17 -23.34 -21.71
CA LEU A 59 2.25 -23.52 -20.58
C LEU A 59 1.59 -24.90 -20.59
N GLU A 60 1.20 -25.40 -21.77
CA GLU A 60 0.60 -26.73 -21.92
C GLU A 60 1.59 -27.83 -21.48
N ASP A 61 2.88 -27.68 -21.77
CA ASP A 61 3.88 -28.64 -21.30
C ASP A 61 3.98 -28.63 -19.76
N ILE A 62 3.98 -27.45 -19.14
CA ILE A 62 4.05 -27.32 -17.67
C ILE A 62 2.80 -27.92 -17.02
N GLU A 63 1.64 -27.72 -17.63
CA GLU A 63 0.37 -28.31 -17.17
C GLU A 63 0.41 -29.84 -17.19
N LYS A 64 0.95 -30.43 -18.25
CA LYS A 64 1.10 -31.89 -18.38
C LYS A 64 1.99 -32.49 -17.29
N CYS A 65 2.92 -31.73 -16.75
CA CYS A 65 3.75 -32.13 -15.61
C CYS A 65 2.99 -32.13 -14.26
N LYS A 66 1.71 -31.75 -14.21
CA LYS A 66 0.83 -31.83 -13.02
C LYS A 66 1.45 -31.26 -11.73
N ALA A 67 2.11 -30.10 -11.86
CA ALA A 67 2.84 -29.44 -10.77
C ALA A 67 4.01 -30.25 -10.16
N ASN A 68 4.51 -31.28 -10.86
CA ASN A 68 5.70 -32.02 -10.49
C ASN A 68 6.97 -31.33 -11.02
N THR A 69 7.73 -30.71 -10.13
CA THR A 69 8.95 -29.97 -10.48
C THR A 69 10.04 -30.87 -11.09
N GLU A 70 10.12 -32.16 -10.73
CA GLU A 70 11.11 -33.05 -11.35
C GLU A 70 10.73 -33.42 -12.79
N GLU A 71 9.43 -33.48 -13.12
CA GLU A 71 8.98 -33.65 -14.52
C GLU A 71 9.28 -32.40 -15.34
N ILE A 72 9.05 -31.20 -14.80
CA ILE A 72 9.41 -29.93 -15.46
C ILE A 72 10.93 -29.85 -15.69
N LYS A 73 11.73 -30.34 -14.73
CA LYS A 73 13.18 -30.40 -14.83
C LYS A 73 13.64 -31.37 -15.93
N GLN A 74 12.96 -32.50 -16.10
CA GLN A 74 13.24 -33.43 -17.20
C GLN A 74 12.85 -32.79 -18.54
N LEU A 75 11.67 -32.18 -18.62
CA LEU A 75 11.21 -31.46 -19.80
C LEU A 75 12.20 -30.37 -20.26
N LEU A 76 12.75 -29.60 -19.31
CA LEU A 76 13.79 -28.61 -19.61
C LEU A 76 15.06 -29.26 -20.18
N ARG A 77 15.49 -30.43 -19.69
CA ARG A 77 16.65 -31.14 -20.28
C ARG A 77 16.39 -31.57 -21.71
N ASP A 78 15.16 -31.98 -22.00
CA ASP A 78 14.80 -32.54 -23.30
C ASP A 78 14.62 -31.43 -24.35
N LYS A 79 14.13 -30.25 -23.93
CA LYS A 79 13.76 -29.17 -24.85
C LYS A 79 14.80 -28.04 -25.01
N LEU A 80 15.68 -27.84 -24.03
CA LEU A 80 16.68 -26.77 -24.13
C LEU A 80 17.79 -27.16 -25.12
N ASP A 81 17.99 -26.35 -26.17
CA ASP A 81 19.07 -26.55 -27.13
C ASP A 81 20.43 -26.22 -26.48
N PRO A 82 21.38 -27.17 -26.40
CA PRO A 82 22.73 -26.91 -25.88
C PRO A 82 23.46 -25.76 -26.58
N LYS A 83 23.09 -25.42 -27.83
CA LYS A 83 23.68 -24.30 -28.58
C LYS A 83 23.25 -22.93 -28.07
N ASN A 84 22.03 -22.82 -27.54
CA ASN A 84 21.50 -21.58 -26.95
C ASN A 84 21.98 -21.38 -25.50
N TYR A 85 22.50 -22.43 -24.89
CA TYR A 85 23.05 -22.42 -23.54
C TYR A 85 24.49 -22.98 -23.56
N PRO A 86 25.44 -22.27 -24.21
CA PRO A 86 26.81 -22.73 -24.38
C PRO A 86 27.57 -22.64 -23.04
N ASN A 87 27.36 -23.62 -22.18
CA ASN A 87 28.27 -23.98 -21.12
C ASN A 87 28.28 -25.49 -21.02
N ASP A 88 29.48 -26.05 -21.05
CA ASP A 88 29.73 -27.44 -20.71
C ASP A 88 29.09 -27.73 -19.35
N GLU A 89 28.03 -28.52 -19.39
CA GLU A 89 27.12 -28.85 -18.29
C GLU A 89 26.30 -27.68 -17.72
N LEU A 90 25.11 -27.43 -18.28
CA LEU A 90 24.00 -26.88 -17.51
C LEU A 90 23.86 -27.66 -16.20
N SER A 91 24.30 -27.06 -15.10
CA SER A 91 24.38 -27.78 -13.84
C SER A 91 22.98 -28.24 -13.42
N ASN A 92 22.88 -29.42 -12.83
CA ASN A 92 21.62 -29.94 -12.28
C ASN A 92 20.92 -28.92 -11.35
N LYS A 93 21.72 -28.07 -10.69
CA LYS A 93 21.26 -26.97 -9.84
C LYS A 93 20.56 -25.85 -10.62
N GLN A 94 21.11 -25.43 -11.76
CA GLN A 94 20.51 -24.38 -12.60
C GLN A 94 19.18 -24.85 -13.18
N ILE A 95 19.15 -26.04 -13.79
CA ILE A 95 17.90 -26.61 -14.34
C ILE A 95 16.85 -26.79 -13.24
N GLY A 96 17.26 -27.28 -12.06
CA GLY A 96 16.35 -27.36 -10.91
C GLY A 96 15.80 -26.00 -10.47
N THR A 97 16.62 -24.94 -10.55
CA THR A 97 16.18 -23.57 -10.25
C THR A 97 15.14 -23.08 -11.27
N TRP A 98 15.38 -23.30 -12.56
CA TRP A 98 14.45 -22.94 -13.64
C TRP A 98 13.15 -23.73 -13.56
N ALA A 99 13.21 -25.04 -13.32
CA ALA A 99 12.03 -25.87 -13.11
C ALA A 99 11.20 -25.37 -11.94
N GLY A 100 11.84 -25.03 -10.82
CA GLY A 100 11.17 -24.44 -9.66
C GLY A 100 10.57 -23.05 -9.93
N GLN A 101 11.13 -22.28 -10.86
CA GLN A 101 10.57 -20.99 -11.28
C GLN A 101 9.35 -21.18 -12.20
N LEU A 102 9.44 -22.02 -13.23
CA LEU A 102 8.31 -22.36 -14.10
C LEU A 102 7.15 -22.97 -13.31
N SER A 103 7.44 -23.87 -12.37
CA SER A 103 6.44 -24.47 -11.50
C SER A 103 5.73 -23.42 -10.64
N ARG A 104 6.47 -22.47 -10.07
CA ARG A 104 5.86 -21.36 -9.30
C ARG A 104 5.05 -20.41 -10.18
N PHE A 105 5.58 -20.06 -11.35
CA PHE A 105 4.93 -19.15 -12.30
C PHE A 105 3.57 -19.69 -12.73
N TYR A 106 3.48 -20.96 -13.15
CA TYR A 106 2.23 -21.51 -13.65
C TYR A 106 1.34 -22.12 -12.55
N ASN A 107 1.91 -22.89 -11.62
CA ASN A 107 1.10 -23.70 -10.68
C ASN A 107 0.83 -23.02 -9.33
N LYS A 108 1.51 -21.91 -9.01
CA LYS A 108 1.42 -21.26 -7.68
C LYS A 108 0.92 -19.83 -7.72
N MET A 109 1.36 -19.02 -8.68
CA MET A 109 0.82 -17.67 -8.87
C MET A 109 -0.66 -17.73 -9.24
N LYS A 110 -1.47 -16.85 -8.67
CA LYS A 110 -2.92 -16.82 -8.87
C LYS A 110 -3.40 -15.41 -9.18
N ILE A 111 -4.58 -15.33 -9.79
CA ILE A 111 -5.34 -14.08 -9.86
C ILE A 111 -5.41 -13.49 -8.46
N ASN A 112 -5.24 -12.18 -8.38
CA ASN A 112 -5.18 -11.38 -7.16
C ASN A 112 -3.86 -11.36 -6.38
N ASP A 113 -2.88 -12.22 -6.71
CA ASP A 113 -1.53 -12.10 -6.16
C ASP A 113 -0.87 -10.78 -6.57
N TYR A 114 0.03 -10.30 -5.72
CA TYR A 114 0.82 -9.10 -5.93
C TYR A 114 2.15 -9.44 -6.59
N VAL A 115 2.59 -8.59 -7.50
CA VAL A 115 3.87 -8.71 -8.18
C VAL A 115 4.68 -7.44 -7.99
N LEU A 116 5.91 -7.59 -7.51
CA LEU A 116 6.93 -6.56 -7.40
C LEU A 116 7.96 -6.74 -8.52
N VAL A 117 8.12 -5.72 -9.37
CA VAL A 117 9.13 -5.69 -10.44
C VAL A 117 10.17 -4.62 -10.12
N PRO A 118 11.42 -4.99 -9.81
CA PRO A 118 12.48 -4.00 -9.62
C PRO A 118 12.95 -3.43 -10.96
N SER A 119 13.21 -2.12 -11.00
CA SER A 119 13.88 -1.46 -12.13
C SER A 119 15.37 -1.81 -12.18
N GLU A 120 16.07 -1.30 -13.19
CA GLU A 120 17.53 -1.41 -13.26
C GLU A 120 18.18 -0.89 -11.98
N GLY A 121 19.17 -1.64 -11.47
CA GLY A 121 19.83 -1.36 -10.19
C GLY A 121 18.91 -1.39 -8.96
N SER A 122 17.66 -1.83 -9.13
CA SER A 122 16.59 -1.77 -8.12
C SER A 122 16.41 -0.36 -7.56
N GLN A 123 16.50 0.67 -8.41
CA GLN A 123 16.29 2.07 -8.00
C GLN A 123 14.83 2.37 -7.65
N SER A 124 13.90 1.69 -8.31
CA SER A 124 12.47 1.77 -8.05
C SER A 124 11.83 0.39 -8.15
N PHE A 125 10.67 0.25 -7.54
CA PHE A 125 9.89 -0.98 -7.53
C PHE A 125 8.49 -0.69 -8.02
N LEU A 126 8.08 -1.39 -9.08
CA LEU A 126 6.72 -1.37 -9.58
C LEU A 126 5.92 -2.46 -8.88
N VAL A 127 4.70 -2.15 -8.44
CA VAL A 127 3.79 -3.14 -7.85
C VAL A 127 2.49 -3.19 -8.63
N GLY A 128 2.08 -4.42 -8.96
CA GLY A 128 0.81 -4.69 -9.62
C GLY A 128 0.14 -5.94 -9.06
N ARG A 129 -1.07 -6.19 -9.54
CA ARG A 129 -1.88 -7.36 -9.18
C ARG A 129 -2.21 -8.19 -10.42
N ILE A 130 -2.14 -9.51 -10.29
CA ILE A 130 -2.50 -10.43 -11.38
C ILE A 130 -4.01 -10.32 -11.65
N LYS A 131 -4.36 -9.96 -12.89
CA LYS A 131 -5.74 -9.68 -13.31
C LYS A 131 -6.43 -10.88 -13.96
N GLY A 132 -5.67 -11.84 -14.45
CA GLY A 132 -6.19 -12.98 -15.22
C GLY A 132 -5.21 -14.14 -15.24
N GLU A 133 -5.56 -15.19 -15.98
CA GLU A 133 -4.75 -16.40 -16.12
C GLU A 133 -3.49 -16.16 -16.96
N ALA A 134 -2.52 -17.08 -16.85
CA ALA A 134 -1.33 -17.06 -17.69
C ALA A 134 -1.72 -17.33 -19.15
N TYR A 135 -1.03 -16.65 -20.08
CA TYR A 135 -1.21 -16.83 -21.51
C TYR A 135 0.15 -16.87 -22.23
N GLU A 136 0.13 -17.25 -23.51
CA GLU A 136 1.29 -17.23 -24.38
C GLU A 136 1.08 -16.31 -25.57
N GLU A 137 2.09 -15.47 -25.85
CA GLU A 137 2.18 -14.72 -27.10
C GLU A 137 2.83 -15.57 -28.19
N THR A 138 2.42 -15.31 -29.43
CA THR A 138 3.10 -15.84 -30.62
C THR A 138 4.32 -15.00 -30.98
N GLN A 139 5.23 -15.58 -31.78
CA GLN A 139 6.40 -14.86 -32.29
C GLN A 139 6.00 -13.61 -33.09
N GLU A 140 4.94 -13.69 -33.89
CA GLU A 140 4.41 -12.56 -34.69
C GLU A 140 4.00 -11.39 -33.79
N GLN A 141 3.22 -11.66 -32.73
CA GLN A 141 2.79 -10.63 -31.76
C GLN A 141 3.98 -9.95 -31.07
N LEU A 142 5.06 -10.69 -30.77
CA LEU A 142 6.26 -10.13 -30.16
C LEU A 142 7.06 -9.26 -31.13
N ASP A 143 7.11 -9.64 -32.41
CA ASP A 143 7.80 -8.88 -33.43
C ASP A 143 7.05 -7.57 -33.74
N ASP A 144 5.71 -7.61 -33.79
CA ASP A 144 4.86 -6.42 -33.89
C ASP A 144 5.06 -5.48 -32.69
N LEU A 145 5.07 -6.03 -31.48
CA LEU A 145 5.32 -5.27 -30.25
C LEU A 145 6.69 -4.58 -30.28
N ARG A 146 7.73 -5.31 -30.72
CA ARG A 146 9.10 -4.79 -30.83
C ARG A 146 9.20 -3.69 -31.88
N ALA A 147 8.53 -3.85 -33.03
CA ALA A 147 8.53 -2.84 -34.09
C ALA A 147 7.81 -1.54 -33.68
N ALA A 148 6.77 -1.65 -32.84
CA ALA A 148 5.99 -0.52 -32.35
C ALA A 148 6.62 0.22 -31.14
N SER A 149 7.63 -0.36 -30.49
CA SER A 149 8.18 0.13 -29.23
C SER A 149 9.46 0.95 -29.39
N GLN A 150 9.62 1.98 -28.57
CA GLN A 150 10.84 2.81 -28.50
C GLN A 150 11.80 2.38 -27.38
N TYR A 151 11.51 1.25 -26.72
CA TYR A 151 12.28 0.66 -25.63
C TYR A 151 12.47 -0.83 -25.90
N LYS A 152 13.37 -1.48 -25.13
CA LYS A 152 13.58 -2.92 -25.29
C LYS A 152 12.36 -3.69 -24.81
N THR A 153 11.83 -4.53 -25.68
CA THR A 153 10.72 -5.44 -25.37
C THR A 153 11.24 -6.84 -25.07
N SER A 154 10.59 -7.53 -24.12
CA SER A 154 10.91 -8.90 -23.79
C SER A 154 10.49 -9.83 -24.92
N ASN A 155 11.25 -10.90 -25.11
CA ASN A 155 10.89 -12.00 -26.01
C ASN A 155 10.11 -13.09 -25.27
N TYR A 156 9.54 -12.82 -24.10
CA TYR A 156 8.90 -13.85 -23.27
C TYR A 156 7.52 -14.20 -23.78
N PHE A 157 7.31 -15.49 -24.07
CA PHE A 157 6.03 -15.98 -24.58
C PHE A 157 5.03 -16.06 -23.44
N LYS A 158 5.44 -16.66 -22.31
CA LYS A 158 4.61 -16.89 -21.12
C LYS A 158 4.44 -15.60 -20.31
N ARG A 159 3.19 -15.15 -20.15
CA ARG A 159 2.85 -13.87 -19.51
C ARG A 159 1.66 -13.98 -18.57
N TYR A 160 1.61 -13.11 -17.57
CA TYR A 160 0.40 -12.78 -16.82
C TYR A 160 -0.03 -11.34 -17.10
N PRO A 161 -1.33 -11.07 -17.27
CA PRO A 161 -1.85 -9.70 -17.36
C PRO A 161 -1.88 -9.07 -15.96
N ILE A 162 -1.35 -7.86 -15.85
CA ILE A 162 -1.16 -7.15 -14.58
C ILE A 162 -1.96 -5.86 -14.57
N LYS A 163 -2.64 -5.59 -13.45
CA LYS A 163 -3.12 -4.26 -13.11
C LYS A 163 -2.08 -3.59 -12.21
N TRP A 164 -1.34 -2.62 -12.74
CA TRP A 164 -0.40 -1.84 -11.93
C TRP A 164 -1.14 -1.01 -10.88
N ILE A 165 -0.65 -1.05 -9.65
CA ILE A 165 -1.23 -0.38 -8.48
C ILE A 165 -0.44 0.87 -8.15
N GLY A 166 0.89 0.79 -8.23
CA GLY A 166 1.76 1.90 -7.88
C GLY A 166 3.22 1.55 -8.04
N LYS A 167 4.08 2.51 -7.68
CA LYS A 167 5.53 2.34 -7.63
C LYS A 167 6.09 3.11 -6.44
N PHE A 168 7.22 2.67 -5.91
CA PHE A 168 7.96 3.37 -4.88
C PHE A 168 9.46 3.30 -5.16
N ASN A 169 10.21 4.30 -4.69
CA ASN A 169 11.65 4.34 -4.85
C ASN A 169 12.36 3.53 -3.78
N ARG A 170 13.59 3.09 -4.06
CA ARG A 170 14.40 2.36 -3.08
C ARG A 170 14.68 3.15 -1.81
N GLN A 171 14.79 4.47 -1.92
CA GLN A 171 15.02 5.38 -0.80
C GLN A 171 13.83 5.44 0.15
N GLU A 172 12.62 5.21 -0.36
CA GLU A 172 11.36 5.18 0.39
C GLU A 172 11.05 3.78 0.95
N ALA A 173 11.75 2.75 0.43
CA ALA A 173 11.55 1.37 0.81
C ALA A 173 12.13 1.08 2.20
N ASP A 174 11.46 0.21 2.97
CA ASP A 174 12.04 -0.30 4.21
C ASP A 174 13.34 -1.07 3.92
N SER A 175 14.36 -0.86 4.75
CA SER A 175 15.65 -1.58 4.68
C SER A 175 15.51 -3.11 4.64
N ALA A 176 14.42 -3.67 5.18
CA ALA A 176 14.07 -5.08 5.08
C ALA A 176 13.99 -5.55 3.62
N LEU A 177 13.46 -4.71 2.72
CA LEU A 177 13.38 -4.99 1.27
C LEU A 177 14.76 -5.03 0.60
N TYR A 178 15.84 -4.58 1.25
CA TYR A 178 17.17 -4.65 0.62
C TYR A 178 17.66 -6.09 0.45
N LYS A 179 17.19 -7.04 1.28
CA LYS A 179 17.56 -8.45 1.15
C LYS A 179 17.06 -9.07 -0.16
N ILE A 180 15.86 -8.71 -0.62
CA ILE A 180 15.31 -9.25 -1.88
C ILE A 180 16.08 -8.75 -3.10
N ILE A 181 16.70 -7.57 -3.03
CA ILE A 181 17.52 -7.00 -4.12
C ILE A 181 18.69 -7.94 -4.48
N TYR A 182 19.22 -8.71 -3.52
CA TYR A 182 20.32 -9.65 -3.75
C TYR A 182 19.87 -11.04 -4.17
N SER A 183 18.57 -11.32 -4.23
CA SER A 183 18.07 -12.60 -4.77
C SER A 183 18.30 -12.64 -6.28
N HIS A 184 19.21 -13.49 -6.75
CA HIS A 184 19.55 -13.62 -8.18
C HIS A 184 18.52 -14.45 -9.00
N THR A 185 17.41 -14.89 -8.40
CA THR A 185 16.39 -15.66 -9.11
C THR A 185 15.35 -14.77 -9.79
N THR A 186 14.92 -15.17 -10.98
CA THR A 186 13.92 -14.45 -11.80
C THR A 186 12.57 -14.30 -11.08
N LEU A 187 12.12 -15.36 -10.41
CA LEU A 187 10.86 -15.40 -9.67
C LEU A 187 11.10 -15.86 -8.23
N THR A 188 10.64 -15.08 -7.26
CA THR A 188 10.81 -15.34 -5.82
C THR A 188 9.51 -15.05 -5.06
N ASN A 189 9.06 -15.93 -4.16
CA ASN A 189 8.00 -15.58 -3.21
C ASN A 189 8.58 -14.63 -2.16
N ILE A 190 7.87 -13.53 -1.89
CA ILE A 190 8.31 -12.46 -0.99
C ILE A 190 7.22 -12.14 0.05
N ASN A 191 6.42 -13.13 0.45
CA ASN A 191 5.33 -12.96 1.43
C ASN A 191 5.82 -12.36 2.76
N GLU A 192 7.03 -12.72 3.20
CA GLU A 192 7.65 -12.17 4.41
C GLU A 192 7.81 -10.63 4.37
N TYR A 193 7.78 -10.04 3.17
CA TYR A 193 7.92 -8.61 2.95
C TYR A 193 6.60 -7.87 2.72
N ARG A 194 5.46 -8.57 2.72
CA ARG A 194 4.11 -8.01 2.45
C ARG A 194 3.87 -6.68 3.18
N LYS A 195 4.08 -6.66 4.50
CA LYS A 195 3.83 -5.46 5.33
C LYS A 195 4.66 -4.24 4.89
N TYR A 196 5.90 -4.46 4.44
CA TYR A 196 6.77 -3.37 3.99
C TYR A 196 6.34 -2.85 2.61
N ILE A 197 5.89 -3.74 1.73
CA ILE A 197 5.38 -3.38 0.40
C ILE A 197 4.06 -2.61 0.52
N ASN A 198 3.12 -3.11 1.33
CA ASN A 198 1.83 -2.45 1.56
C ASN A 198 2.01 -1.04 2.11
N ARG A 199 2.87 -0.89 3.11
CA ARG A 199 3.17 0.40 3.71
C ARG A 199 3.82 1.39 2.74
N ALA A 200 4.68 0.90 1.83
CA ALA A 200 5.29 1.73 0.81
C ALA A 200 4.29 2.16 -0.29
N LEU A 201 3.20 1.41 -0.49
CA LEU A 201 2.17 1.73 -1.49
C LEU A 201 1.03 2.57 -0.94
N PHE A 202 0.65 2.33 0.33
CA PHE A 202 -0.56 2.85 0.92
C PHE A 202 -0.24 3.50 2.27
N PRO A 203 -0.30 4.84 2.36
CA PRO A 203 -0.18 5.55 3.63
C PRO A 203 -1.28 5.18 4.65
N ALA A 204 -2.47 4.81 4.17
CA ALA A 204 -3.55 4.21 4.96
C ALA A 204 -4.20 3.04 4.20
N TYR A 205 -4.39 1.90 4.85
CA TYR A 205 -5.01 0.70 4.26
C TYR A 205 -5.60 -0.23 5.33
N ILE A 206 -6.50 -1.12 4.89
CA ILE A 206 -7.06 -2.21 5.72
C ILE A 206 -6.36 -3.52 5.34
N SER A 207 -5.86 -4.24 6.34
CA SER A 207 -5.30 -5.58 6.18
C SER A 207 -5.80 -6.47 7.31
N ASP A 208 -6.44 -7.58 6.97
CA ASP A 208 -7.01 -8.52 7.95
C ASP A 208 -7.89 -7.83 9.00
N ASP A 209 -8.78 -6.96 8.51
CA ASP A 209 -9.69 -6.12 9.29
C ASP A 209 -9.00 -5.07 10.19
N LYS A 210 -7.67 -4.96 10.15
CA LYS A 210 -6.91 -3.95 10.88
C LYS A 210 -6.63 -2.74 10.02
N LEU A 211 -6.77 -1.56 10.61
CA LEU A 211 -6.36 -0.31 9.98
C LEU A 211 -4.88 -0.08 10.21
N HIS A 212 -4.13 0.12 9.12
CA HIS A 212 -2.74 0.56 9.16
C HIS A 212 -2.67 2.03 8.74
N LEU A 213 -2.12 2.87 9.61
CA LEU A 213 -1.87 4.30 9.35
C LEU A 213 -0.37 4.59 9.43
N THR A 214 0.19 5.17 8.38
CA THR A 214 1.61 5.52 8.29
C THR A 214 1.80 7.03 8.28
N PHE A 215 2.38 7.54 9.36
CA PHE A 215 2.77 8.95 9.49
C PHE A 215 4.21 9.10 9.02
N THR A 216 4.44 10.05 8.11
CA THR A 216 5.81 10.38 7.65
C THR A 216 6.38 11.48 8.53
N VAL A 217 7.59 11.28 9.02
CA VAL A 217 8.37 12.27 9.78
C VAL A 217 9.39 12.87 8.82
N ASN A 218 9.13 14.07 8.32
CA ASN A 218 9.94 14.72 7.28
C ASN A 218 11.16 15.48 7.85
N ARG A 219 11.24 15.61 9.17
CA ARG A 219 12.33 16.30 9.86
C ARG A 219 13.70 15.70 9.49
N SER A 220 14.60 16.55 9.02
CA SER A 220 15.99 16.19 8.66
C SER A 220 16.99 16.31 9.81
N GLU A 221 16.59 16.88 10.94
CA GLU A 221 17.41 17.03 12.14
C GLU A 221 17.13 15.93 13.17
N ASP A 222 17.97 15.81 14.20
CA ASP A 222 17.78 14.89 15.32
C ASP A 222 16.38 15.01 15.96
N ILE A 223 15.74 13.86 16.10
CA ILE A 223 14.39 13.75 16.64
C ILE A 223 14.43 13.84 18.16
N LYS A 224 13.73 14.82 18.72
CA LYS A 224 13.66 14.99 20.18
C LYS A 224 12.78 13.89 20.77
N SER A 225 13.32 13.15 21.73
CA SER A 225 12.64 12.05 22.40
C SER A 225 11.35 12.48 23.09
N LYS A 226 11.32 13.69 23.64
CA LYS A 226 10.12 14.28 24.25
C LYS A 226 9.00 14.41 23.22
N SER A 227 9.25 15.06 22.08
CA SER A 227 8.26 15.27 21.04
C SER A 227 7.75 13.95 20.46
N LEU A 228 8.65 12.99 20.17
CA LEU A 228 8.28 11.66 19.69
C LEU A 228 7.45 10.88 20.72
N GLY A 229 7.88 10.90 21.98
CA GLY A 229 7.16 10.24 23.07
C GLY A 229 5.78 10.85 23.31
N GLU A 230 5.68 12.18 23.29
CA GLU A 230 4.40 12.88 23.39
C GLU A 230 3.47 12.56 22.23
N PHE A 231 3.99 12.48 20.99
CA PHE A 231 3.18 12.12 19.84
C PHE A 231 2.56 10.73 20.01
N VAL A 232 3.38 9.71 20.28
CA VAL A 232 2.91 8.33 20.42
C VAL A 232 1.95 8.19 21.60
N TYR A 233 2.29 8.78 22.75
CA TYR A 233 1.46 8.71 23.96
C TYR A 233 0.12 9.40 23.77
N LYS A 234 0.11 10.68 23.38
CA LYS A 234 -1.13 11.46 23.25
C LYS A 234 -2.04 10.89 22.15
N PHE A 235 -1.47 10.40 21.04
CA PHE A 235 -2.25 9.73 20.01
C PHE A 235 -2.96 8.49 20.58
N SER A 236 -2.23 7.66 21.32
CA SER A 236 -2.78 6.47 21.98
C SER A 236 -3.90 6.83 22.98
N GLU A 237 -3.71 7.87 23.78
CA GLU A 237 -4.71 8.36 24.74
C GLU A 237 -5.98 8.88 24.06
N ILE A 238 -5.84 9.66 22.97
CA ILE A 238 -6.98 10.11 22.15
C ILE A 238 -7.78 8.90 21.64
N ASN A 239 -7.09 7.85 21.21
CA ASN A 239 -7.71 6.64 20.71
C ASN A 239 -8.47 5.86 21.79
N GLN A 240 -7.88 5.72 22.99
CA GLN A 240 -8.54 5.08 24.15
C GLN A 240 -9.75 5.87 24.65
N LEU A 241 -9.72 7.20 24.60
CA LEU A 241 -10.88 8.03 24.96
C LEU A 241 -12.06 7.75 24.02
N ILE A 242 -11.79 7.62 22.72
CA ILE A 242 -12.82 7.35 21.71
C ILE A 242 -13.34 5.91 21.84
N HIS A 243 -12.45 4.95 22.03
CA HIS A 243 -12.79 3.54 22.15
C HIS A 243 -11.89 2.87 23.20
N GLU A 244 -12.48 2.53 24.35
CA GLU A 244 -11.76 2.10 25.57
C GLU A 244 -10.86 0.87 25.33
N ASP A 245 -11.28 -0.04 24.44
CA ASP A 245 -10.53 -1.27 24.12
C ASP A 245 -9.54 -1.10 22.95
N ASN A 246 -9.43 0.10 22.35
CA ASN A 246 -8.53 0.32 21.21
C ASN A 246 -7.12 0.67 21.72
N SER A 247 -6.19 -0.25 21.52
CA SER A 247 -4.77 -0.08 21.89
C SER A 247 -3.92 -0.32 20.65
N PRO A 248 -3.48 0.73 19.93
CA PRO A 248 -2.77 0.55 18.67
C PRO A 248 -1.38 -0.07 18.86
N ASP A 249 -1.08 -1.07 18.05
CA ASP A 249 0.29 -1.53 17.87
C ASP A 249 1.08 -0.44 17.13
N THR A 250 2.21 -0.03 17.67
CA THR A 250 3.05 1.04 17.07
C THR A 250 4.39 0.49 16.61
N ARG A 251 4.78 0.79 15.36
CA ARG A 251 6.10 0.51 14.80
C ARG A 251 6.76 1.80 14.37
N ILE A 252 7.99 2.03 14.85
CA ILE A 252 8.71 3.28 14.62
C ILE A 252 10.00 2.98 13.88
N ASN A 253 10.21 3.64 12.74
CA ASN A 253 11.49 3.68 12.04
C ASN A 253 11.80 5.14 11.69
N VAL A 254 12.18 5.91 12.71
CA VAL A 254 12.45 7.34 12.60
C VAL A 254 13.96 7.56 12.74
N GLN A 255 14.61 7.96 11.64
CA GLN A 255 16.06 8.21 11.55
C GLN A 255 16.35 9.53 10.80
N SER A 256 15.40 10.46 10.83
CA SER A 256 15.49 11.81 10.24
C SER A 256 15.90 11.86 8.77
N PRO A 257 14.99 11.63 7.81
CA PRO A 257 13.55 11.40 7.96
C PRO A 257 13.20 9.94 8.32
N GLY A 258 11.93 9.66 8.58
CA GLY A 258 11.45 8.28 8.76
C GLY A 258 9.94 8.19 8.94
N ILE A 259 9.46 7.08 9.50
CA ILE A 259 8.02 6.77 9.56
C ILE A 259 7.59 6.22 10.93
N ILE A 260 6.33 6.46 11.26
CA ILE A 260 5.62 5.86 12.39
C ILE A 260 4.38 5.15 11.82
N GLU A 261 4.28 3.84 12.00
CA GLU A 261 3.11 3.05 11.61
C GLU A 261 2.31 2.70 12.87
N MET A 262 1.02 3.02 12.88
CA MET A 262 0.07 2.62 13.91
C MET A 262 -0.96 1.65 13.32
N ILE A 263 -1.26 0.58 14.06
CA ILE A 263 -2.10 -0.53 13.61
C ILE A 263 -3.23 -0.71 14.62
N PHE A 264 -4.46 -0.59 14.16
CA PHE A 264 -5.67 -0.58 15.00
C PHE A 264 -6.55 -1.79 14.68
N GLU A 265 -7.13 -2.42 15.70
CA GLU A 265 -8.09 -3.51 15.53
C GLU A 265 -9.47 -3.00 15.04
N HIS A 266 -9.82 -1.77 15.38
CA HIS A 266 -11.13 -1.17 15.10
C HIS A 266 -10.97 0.07 14.22
N ALA A 267 -11.18 -0.11 12.90
CA ALA A 267 -10.85 0.90 11.89
C ALA A 267 -11.71 2.17 11.94
N PRO A 268 -13.07 2.11 11.98
CA PRO A 268 -13.89 3.32 12.03
C PRO A 268 -13.60 4.20 13.26
N GLU A 269 -13.44 3.58 14.43
CA GLU A 269 -13.18 4.25 15.70
C GLU A 269 -11.78 4.89 15.72
N ALA A 270 -10.78 4.21 15.17
CA ALA A 270 -9.44 4.77 15.01
C ALA A 270 -9.42 6.01 14.09
N LEU A 271 -10.25 6.02 13.05
CA LEU A 271 -10.37 7.18 12.17
C LEU A 271 -11.04 8.38 12.85
N ILE A 272 -11.87 8.19 13.88
CA ILE A 272 -12.42 9.31 14.67
C ILE A 272 -11.27 10.08 15.32
N SER A 273 -10.23 9.39 15.82
CA SER A 273 -9.04 10.02 16.40
C SER A 273 -8.33 10.91 15.38
N ILE A 274 -8.20 10.45 14.14
CA ILE A 274 -7.60 11.23 13.04
C ILE A 274 -8.45 12.44 12.68
N VAL A 275 -9.77 12.28 12.60
CA VAL A 275 -10.70 13.40 12.34
C VAL A 275 -10.57 14.47 13.42
N VAL A 276 -10.51 14.08 14.69
CA VAL A 276 -10.28 15.01 15.82
C VAL A 276 -8.93 15.73 15.69
N ILE A 277 -7.85 14.99 15.38
CA ILE A 277 -6.50 15.54 15.14
C ILE A 277 -6.49 16.57 14.02
N LEU A 278 -7.03 16.21 12.86
CA LEU A 278 -7.11 17.09 11.71
C LEU A 278 -7.91 18.35 12.04
N ALA A 279 -9.08 18.19 12.66
CA ALA A 279 -9.95 19.31 12.97
C ALA A 279 -9.28 20.35 13.89
N THR A 280 -8.46 19.90 14.86
CA THR A 280 -7.73 20.81 15.76
C THR A 280 -6.42 21.36 15.19
N SER A 281 -5.99 20.89 14.01
CA SER A 281 -4.72 21.30 13.42
C SER A 281 -4.77 22.71 12.81
N ASN A 282 -3.62 23.39 12.80
CA ASN A 282 -3.46 24.69 12.10
C ASN A 282 -3.64 24.57 10.58
N ILE A 283 -3.75 23.36 10.03
CA ILE A 283 -4.16 23.12 8.65
C ILE A 283 -5.62 23.58 8.45
N ILE A 284 -6.44 23.71 9.50
CA ILE A 284 -7.89 23.98 9.40
C ILE A 284 -8.29 25.36 10.00
N ILE A 285 -7.39 26.11 10.63
CA ILE A 285 -7.76 27.41 11.22
C ILE A 285 -7.93 28.48 10.13
N GLY A 286 -9.17 28.93 9.94
CA GLY A 286 -9.62 29.82 8.87
C GLY A 286 -10.61 29.15 7.92
N GLY A 287 -10.84 27.85 8.13
CA GLY A 287 -11.61 27.02 7.24
C GLY A 287 -10.91 26.91 5.91
N GLU A 288 -9.57 26.96 5.83
CA GLU A 288 -8.75 26.78 4.62
C GLU A 288 -7.69 25.68 4.85
N LEU A 289 -7.99 24.43 4.47
CA LEU A 289 -7.05 23.31 4.35
C LEU A 289 -5.94 23.64 3.35
N SER A 290 -4.72 23.81 3.85
CA SER A 290 -3.54 24.04 3.01
C SER A 290 -2.80 22.73 2.73
N ILE A 291 -3.04 22.13 1.55
CA ILE A 291 -2.27 20.98 1.04
C ILE A 291 -1.23 21.51 0.04
N GLY A 292 0.03 21.62 0.47
CA GLY A 292 1.12 22.14 -0.37
C GLY A 292 0.85 23.57 -0.88
N LYS A 293 0.68 23.75 -2.20
CA LYS A 293 0.36 25.06 -2.81
C LYS A 293 -1.14 25.36 -2.89
N PHE A 294 -2.00 24.42 -2.52
CA PHE A 294 -3.44 24.55 -2.63
C PHE A 294 -4.06 24.88 -1.28
N LYS A 295 -4.96 25.86 -1.25
CA LYS A 295 -5.77 26.24 -0.08
C LYS A 295 -7.23 25.96 -0.39
N TYR A 296 -7.88 25.14 0.42
CA TYR A 296 -9.26 24.68 0.21
C TYR A 296 -10.13 24.99 1.39
N LYS A 297 -11.35 25.50 1.18
CA LYS A 297 -12.20 25.80 2.33
C LYS A 297 -12.90 24.56 2.91
N THR A 298 -12.67 24.20 4.18
CA THR A 298 -13.27 23.02 4.83
C THR A 298 -14.17 23.41 6.01
N ASP A 299 -15.34 23.99 5.71
CA ASP A 299 -16.34 24.36 6.71
C ASP A 299 -16.87 23.12 7.50
N GLY A 300 -16.78 21.92 6.93
CA GLY A 300 -17.29 20.66 7.51
C GLY A 300 -16.58 20.21 8.80
N LEU A 301 -15.24 20.14 8.80
CA LEU A 301 -14.46 19.69 9.98
C LEU A 301 -14.55 20.70 11.14
N LEU A 302 -14.53 22.00 10.81
CA LEU A 302 -14.73 23.06 11.80
C LEU A 302 -16.12 22.99 12.43
N LYS A 303 -17.15 22.69 11.64
CA LYS A 303 -18.51 22.54 12.13
C LYS A 303 -18.62 21.38 13.13
N ILE A 304 -18.02 20.23 12.82
CA ILE A 304 -17.95 19.08 13.75
C ILE A 304 -17.31 19.48 15.08
N LEU A 305 -16.17 20.18 15.06
CA LEU A 305 -15.54 20.68 16.29
C LEU A 305 -16.41 21.67 17.04
N SER A 306 -17.02 22.62 16.33
CA SER A 306 -17.88 23.63 16.94
C SER A 306 -19.10 22.98 17.59
N ASP A 307 -19.69 21.96 16.95
CA ASP A 307 -20.81 21.19 17.47
C ASP A 307 -20.40 20.41 18.73
N VAL A 308 -19.22 19.77 18.70
CA VAL A 308 -18.64 19.08 19.85
C VAL A 308 -18.37 20.04 21.01
N LYS A 309 -17.71 21.18 20.77
CA LYS A 309 -17.39 22.17 21.83
C LYS A 309 -18.64 22.83 22.42
N ASN A 310 -19.61 23.18 21.58
CA ASN A 310 -20.83 23.89 21.98
C ASN A 310 -21.90 22.96 22.58
N SER A 311 -21.74 21.64 22.46
CA SER A 311 -22.66 20.67 23.07
C SER A 311 -22.66 20.79 24.61
N LYS A 312 -23.86 20.78 25.22
CA LYS A 312 -24.01 20.87 26.69
C LYS A 312 -23.93 19.48 27.32
N LEU A 313 -22.89 19.18 28.09
CA LEU A 313 -22.78 17.91 28.81
C LEU A 313 -24.01 17.72 29.72
N THR A 314 -24.78 16.65 29.49
CA THR A 314 -25.72 16.15 30.49
C THR A 314 -24.98 15.19 31.41
N HIS A 315 -25.50 14.90 32.61
CA HIS A 315 -24.78 14.15 33.65
C HIS A 315 -24.44 12.70 33.25
N ASP A 316 -25.02 12.20 32.15
CA ASP A 316 -24.95 10.78 31.73
C ASP A 316 -24.13 10.53 30.43
N ASP A 317 -23.56 11.55 29.77
CA ASP A 317 -22.94 11.39 28.44
C ASP A 317 -21.41 11.13 28.47
N LYS A 318 -20.98 9.96 28.99
CA LYS A 318 -19.54 9.55 29.05
C LYS A 318 -18.83 9.66 27.69
N LYS A 319 -19.50 9.29 26.59
CA LYS A 319 -18.92 9.36 25.22
C LYS A 319 -18.59 10.78 24.78
N LEU A 320 -19.47 11.74 25.07
CA LEU A 320 -19.25 13.13 24.68
C LEU A 320 -18.16 13.81 25.50
N ASP A 321 -18.11 13.50 26.81
CA ASP A 321 -17.02 13.95 27.68
C ASP A 321 -15.66 13.42 27.19
N ASN A 322 -15.60 12.14 26.82
CA ASN A 322 -14.40 11.55 26.24
C ASN A 322 -13.98 12.23 24.93
N ILE A 323 -14.92 12.53 24.02
CA ILE A 323 -14.63 13.25 22.77
C ILE A 323 -14.09 14.66 23.06
N LYS A 324 -14.63 15.37 24.06
CA LYS A 324 -14.11 16.70 24.45
C LYS A 324 -12.69 16.62 24.97
N LYS A 325 -12.39 15.64 25.84
CA LYS A 325 -11.02 15.37 26.31
C LYS A 325 -10.10 14.99 25.15
N ALA A 326 -10.59 14.21 24.18
CA ALA A 326 -9.83 13.87 22.99
C ALA A 326 -9.50 15.11 22.15
N VAL A 327 -10.44 16.06 22.01
CA VAL A 327 -10.20 17.36 21.37
C VAL A 327 -9.14 18.18 22.12
N GLU A 328 -9.19 18.25 23.45
CA GLU A 328 -8.19 18.96 24.26
C GLU A 328 -6.79 18.36 24.10
N LEU A 329 -6.65 17.03 24.23
CA LEU A 329 -5.38 16.33 23.99
C LEU A 329 -4.87 16.52 22.56
N SER A 330 -5.79 16.60 21.61
CA SER A 330 -5.49 16.79 20.20
C SER A 330 -4.94 18.19 19.90
N GLU A 331 -5.42 19.22 20.60
CA GLU A 331 -4.82 20.56 20.55
C GLU A 331 -3.38 20.54 21.09
N GLU A 332 -3.12 19.81 22.18
CA GLU A 332 -1.76 19.63 22.71
C GLU A 332 -0.86 18.79 21.82
N LEU A 333 -1.43 17.88 21.01
CA LEU A 333 -0.71 17.01 20.06
C LEU A 333 -0.24 17.79 18.82
N GLN A 334 -0.79 18.97 18.55
CA GLN A 334 -0.35 19.80 17.42
C GLN A 334 1.10 20.28 17.55
N LEU A 335 1.57 20.53 18.78
CA LEU A 335 2.95 20.93 19.03
C LEU A 335 3.94 19.82 18.61
N PRO A 336 3.86 18.58 19.13
CA PRO A 336 4.76 17.52 18.70
C PRO A 336 4.59 17.15 17.21
N ILE A 337 3.38 17.23 16.63
CA ILE A 337 3.19 17.07 15.17
C ILE A 337 4.04 18.09 14.40
N SER A 338 3.95 19.37 14.78
CA SER A 338 4.71 20.43 14.12
C SER A 338 6.22 20.33 14.38
N GLU A 339 6.64 19.99 15.61
CA GLU A 339 8.05 19.84 15.93
C GLU A 339 8.67 18.65 15.18
N LEU A 340 7.95 17.55 15.01
CA LEU A 340 8.45 16.38 14.30
C LEU A 340 8.31 16.50 12.78
N ASP A 341 7.64 17.54 12.28
CA ASP A 341 7.27 17.68 10.86
C ASP A 341 6.53 16.42 10.38
N ILE A 342 5.50 16.03 11.15
CA ILE A 342 4.67 14.86 10.86
C ILE A 342 3.66 15.19 9.77
N GLU A 343 3.70 14.40 8.71
CA GLU A 343 2.69 14.36 7.67
C GLU A 343 1.68 13.24 7.97
N ILE A 344 0.41 13.63 8.10
CA ILE A 344 -0.73 12.71 8.26
C ILE A 344 -1.00 12.04 6.90
N PRO A 345 -1.40 10.75 6.85
CA PRO A 345 -1.74 10.07 5.61
C PRO A 345 -2.65 10.90 4.69
N GLN A 346 -2.10 11.43 3.60
CA GLN A 346 -2.85 12.30 2.67
C GLN A 346 -4.08 11.60 2.09
N SER A 347 -4.02 10.28 1.90
CA SER A 347 -5.16 9.47 1.46
C SER A 347 -6.37 9.51 2.40
N ILE A 348 -6.21 9.85 3.69
CA ILE A 348 -7.32 10.07 4.62
C ILE A 348 -7.87 11.49 4.45
N VAL A 349 -6.98 12.47 4.32
CA VAL A 349 -7.33 13.88 4.11
C VAL A 349 -8.16 14.03 2.82
N ASP A 350 -7.67 13.48 1.71
CA ASP A 350 -8.36 13.55 0.41
C ASP A 350 -9.76 12.92 0.46
N ARG A 351 -9.94 11.85 1.23
CA ARG A 351 -11.24 11.17 1.39
C ARG A 351 -12.19 11.97 2.24
N LEU A 352 -11.70 12.56 3.34
CA LEU A 352 -12.51 13.48 4.14
C LEU A 352 -13.01 14.63 3.27
N ASP A 353 -12.13 15.22 2.47
CA ASP A 353 -12.49 16.32 1.56
C ASP A 353 -13.57 15.91 0.56
N GLN A 354 -13.44 14.73 -0.06
CA GLN A 354 -14.46 14.18 -0.97
C GLN A 354 -15.81 13.97 -0.26
N GLU A 355 -15.82 13.39 0.93
CA GLU A 355 -17.04 13.15 1.71
C GLU A 355 -17.79 14.45 2.04
N PHE A 356 -17.05 15.52 2.37
CA PHE A 356 -17.66 16.82 2.62
C PHE A 356 -18.18 17.48 1.34
N TYR A 357 -17.47 17.33 0.22
CA TYR A 357 -17.92 17.82 -1.08
C TYR A 357 -19.22 17.12 -1.53
N ASP A 358 -19.25 15.79 -1.51
CA ASP A 358 -20.43 14.98 -1.88
C ASP A 358 -21.65 15.37 -1.03
N SER A 359 -21.45 15.60 0.27
CA SER A 359 -22.52 15.98 1.21
C SER A 359 -23.07 17.39 0.95
N GLN A 360 -22.26 18.34 0.45
CA GLN A 360 -22.74 19.66 0.05
C GLN A 360 -23.54 19.60 -1.25
N GLU A 361 -23.09 18.82 -2.23
CA GLU A 361 -23.78 18.68 -3.52
C GLU A 361 -25.16 18.00 -3.38
N GLU A 362 -25.31 17.06 -2.45
CA GLU A 362 -26.61 16.44 -2.12
C GLU A 362 -27.58 17.42 -1.45
N LEU A 363 -27.09 18.33 -0.61
CA LEU A 363 -27.90 19.37 0.02
C LEU A 363 -28.41 20.38 -1.00
N ASP A 364 -27.53 20.87 -1.88
CA ASP A 364 -27.87 21.83 -2.92
C ASP A 364 -28.92 21.26 -3.91
N LYS A 365 -28.85 19.96 -4.22
CA LYS A 365 -29.84 19.26 -5.07
C LYS A 365 -31.18 18.98 -4.38
N SER A 366 -31.23 19.02 -3.04
CA SER A 366 -32.46 18.81 -2.27
C SER A 366 -33.26 20.09 -2.03
N GLU A 367 -32.64 21.26 -2.31
CA GLU A 367 -33.25 22.59 -2.22
C GLU A 367 -33.80 23.11 -3.57
N GLU A 368 -33.57 22.37 -4.67
CA GLU A 368 -34.25 22.53 -5.98
C GLU A 368 -35.45 21.58 -6.13
#